data_AF-I1CR86-F1
#
_entry.id   AF-I1CR86-F1
#
_cell.length_a   1.000
_cell.length_b   1.000
_cell.length_c   1.000
_cell.angle_alpha   90.00
_cell.angle_beta   90.00
_cell.angle_gamma   90.00
#
_symmetry.space_group_name_H-M   'P 1'
#
loop_
_entity.id
_entity.type
_entity.pdbx_description
1 polymer ?
#
loop_
_entity_poly.entity_id
_entity_poly.type
_entity_poly.pdbx_seq_one_letter_code
_entity_poly.pdbx_strand_id
1 'polypeptide(L)' 'MQDFLMFAKTTTLPIRLAVLDYAGLSTNPMDFRTFVRDVRTIEQIVIDHGHKLDHLIELN' A
#
# COMPACT_ATOMS: atom_id res chain seq x y z
N MET A 1 7.59 -10.08 7.05
CA MET A 1 6.42 -10.03 6.13
C MET A 1 5.15 -10.56 6.77
N GLN A 2 5.21 -11.69 7.48
CA GLN A 2 4.04 -12.28 8.16
C GLN A 2 3.44 -11.37 9.25
N ASP A 3 4.29 -10.64 10.01
CA ASP A 3 3.83 -9.77 11.10
C ASP A 3 3.00 -8.58 10.61
N PHE A 4 3.40 -7.97 9.49
CA PHE A 4 2.64 -6.86 8.89
C PHE A 4 1.28 -7.34 8.38
N LEU A 5 1.24 -8.49 7.70
CA LEU A 5 -0.02 -9.07 7.22
C LEU A 5 -0.95 -9.41 8.38
N MET A 6 -0.41 -9.95 9.47
CA MET A 6 -1.18 -10.24 10.67
C MET A 6 -1.76 -8.96 11.28
N PHE A 7 -0.94 -7.93 11.47
CA PHE A 7 -1.38 -6.62 11.96
C PHE A 7 -2.45 -6.00 11.06
N ALA A 8 -2.21 -5.96 9.75
CA ALA A 8 -3.10 -5.29 8.81
C ALA A 8 -4.46 -5.97 8.71
N LYS A 9 -4.52 -7.30 8.92
CA LYS A 9 -5.78 -8.07 8.95
C LYS A 9 -6.54 -7.96 10.28
N THR A 10 -5.88 -7.63 11.38
CA THR A 10 -6.51 -7.64 12.72
C THR A 10 -6.77 -6.24 13.28
N THR A 11 -6.06 -5.24 12.79
CA THR A 11 -6.24 -3.85 13.21
C THR A 11 -7.58 -3.30 12.75
N THR A 12 -8.11 -2.34 13.50
CA THR A 12 -9.25 -1.49 13.09
C THR A 12 -8.80 -0.08 12.71
N LEU A 13 -7.51 0.22 12.86
CA LEU A 13 -6.96 1.52 12.49
C LEU A 13 -6.73 1.61 10.99
N PRO A 14 -7.01 2.76 10.37
CA PRO A 14 -6.75 2.98 8.96
C PRO A 14 -5.24 2.95 8.68
N ILE A 15 -4.86 2.27 7.61
CA ILE A 15 -3.48 2.14 7.14
C ILE A 15 -3.30 2.98 5.88
N ARG A 16 -2.24 3.78 5.88
CA ARG A 16 -1.71 4.45 4.69
C ARG A 16 -0.43 3.76 4.25
N LEU A 17 -0.39 3.26 3.02
CA LEU A 17 0.80 2.66 2.44
C LEU A 17 1.58 3.68 1.62
N ALA A 18 2.87 3.83 1.92
CA ALA A 18 3.81 4.55 1.07
C ALA A 18 4.57 3.57 0.20
N VAL A 19 4.41 3.69 -1.12
CA VAL A 19 5.16 2.91 -2.11
C VAL A 19 6.32 3.75 -2.58
N LEU A 20 7.53 3.24 -2.38
CA LEU A 20 8.74 3.86 -2.92
C LEU A 20 8.83 3.51 -4.40
N ASP A 21 8.68 4.51 -5.27
CA ASP A 21 8.82 4.32 -6.71
C ASP A 21 10.30 4.25 -7.09
N TYR A 22 10.90 3.07 -6.90
CA TYR A 22 12.21 2.75 -7.45
C TYR A 22 12.09 2.40 -8.94
N ALA A 23 11.79 3.40 -9.78
CA ALA A 23 12.02 3.40 -11.24
C ALA A 23 11.77 2.05 -11.96
N GLY A 24 10.64 1.39 -11.68
CA GLY A 24 10.25 0.14 -12.37
C GLY A 24 10.73 -1.18 -11.76
N LEU A 25 11.26 -1.21 -10.53
CA LEU A 25 11.62 -2.46 -9.83
C LEU A 25 10.40 -3.26 -9.31
N SER A 26 9.19 -2.71 -9.40
CA SER A 26 7.97 -3.47 -9.10
C SER A 26 7.59 -4.31 -10.32
N THR A 27 8.02 -5.57 -10.32
CA THR A 27 7.85 -6.49 -11.46
C THR A 27 6.40 -6.87 -11.75
N ASN A 28 5.45 -6.63 -10.81
CA ASN A 28 4.03 -6.92 -11.04
C ASN A 28 3.07 -6.01 -10.25
N PRO A 29 2.58 -4.91 -10.85
CA PRO A 29 1.58 -4.02 -10.23
C PRO A 29 0.25 -4.72 -9.87
N MET A 30 -0.07 -5.87 -10.48
CA MET A 30 -1.32 -6.59 -10.22
C MET A 30 -1.31 -7.29 -8.85
N ASP A 31 -0.16 -7.78 -8.41
CA ASP A 31 -0.03 -8.43 -7.10
C ASP A 31 -0.22 -7.40 -5.98
N PHE A 32 0.32 -6.19 -6.16
CA PHE A 32 0.10 -5.08 -5.24
C PHE A 32 -1.38 -4.66 -5.17
N ARG A 33 -2.06 -4.55 -6.32
CA ARG A 33 -3.50 -4.26 -6.36
C ARG A 33 -4.33 -5.33 -5.66
N THR A 34 -3.98 -6.60 -5.84
CA THR A 34 -4.66 -7.73 -5.17
C THR A 34 -4.44 -7.67 -3.67
N PHE A 35 -3.20 -7.49 -3.24
CA PHE A 35 -2.84 -7.36 -1.83
C PHE A 35 -3.63 -6.25 -1.14
N VAL A 36 -3.69 -5.08 -1.77
CA VAL A 36 -4.38 -3.93 -1.19
C VAL A 36 -5.89 -4.14 -1.11
N ARG A 37 -6.50 -4.84 -2.08
CA ARG A 37 -7.93 -5.20 -2.02
C ARG A 37 -8.25 -6.21 -0.91
N ASP A 38 -7.32 -7.13 -0.63
CA ASP A 38 -7.52 -8.17 0.37
C ASP A 38 -7.45 -7.64 1.82
N VAL A 39 -6.86 -6.45 2.01
CA VAL A 39 -6.64 -5.84 3.31
C VAL A 39 -7.46 -4.54 3.40
N ARG A 40 -8.70 -4.67 3.85
CA ARG A 40 -9.71 -3.58 3.89
C ARG A 40 -9.32 -2.38 4.76
N THR A 41 -8.34 -2.51 5.64
CA THR A 41 -7.85 -1.43 6.50
C THR A 41 -6.92 -0.49 5.76
N ILE A 42 -6.46 -0.84 4.55
CA ILE A 42 -5.68 0.06 3.70
C ILE A 42 -6.64 0.99 2.96
N GLU A 43 -6.73 2.21 3.42
CA GLU A 43 -7.63 3.22 2.84
C GLU A 43 -6.91 4.10 1.81
N GLN A 44 -5.58 4.19 1.90
CA GLN A 44 -4.80 5.11 1.06
C GLN A 44 -3.46 4.52 0.63
N ILE A 45 -3.12 4.75 -0.65
CA ILE A 45 -1.79 4.51 -1.20
C ILE A 45 -1.19 5.85 -1.64
N VAL A 46 0.02 6.13 -1.18
CA VAL A 46 0.84 7.25 -1.65
C VAL A 46 2.10 6.74 -2.32
N ILE A 47 2.54 7.42 -3.36
CA ILE A 47 3.84 7.20 -3.97
C ILE A 47 4.82 8.19 -3.36
N ASP A 48 5.90 7.67 -2.81
CA ASP A 48 7.00 8.46 -2.28
C ASP A 48 8.15 8.51 -3.30
N HIS A 49 8.40 9.71 -3.81
CA HIS A 49 9.50 10.03 -4.71
C HIS A 49 10.77 10.52 -3.96
N GLY A 50 10.81 10.37 -2.64
CA GLY A 50 11.91 10.77 -1.75
C GLY A 50 11.92 12.25 -1.34
N HIS A 51 11.27 13.11 -2.12
CA HIS A 51 11.16 14.55 -1.87
C HIS A 51 9.72 15.08 -2.08
N LYS A 52 8.80 14.22 -2.53
CA LYS A 52 7.40 14.54 -2.79
C LYS A 52 6.57 13.28 -2.57
N LEU A 53 5.40 13.47 -1.96
CA LEU A 53 4.36 12.45 -1.87
C LEU A 53 3.29 12.77 -2.91
N ASP A 54 3.02 11.81 -3.79
CA ASP A 54 1.90 11.87 -4.73
C ASP A 54 0.81 10.87 -4.30
N HIS A 55 -0.44 11.33 -4.24
CA HIS A 55 -1.57 10.48 -3.91
C HIS A 55 -1.94 9.63 -5.12
N LEU A 56 -1.91 8.30 -4.94
CA LEU A 56 -2.23 7.39 -6.03
C LEU A 56 -3.73 7.10 -6.08
N ILE A 57 -4.33 6.62 -4.97
CA ILE A 57 -5.74 6.19 -4.91
C ILE A 57 -6.26 6.24 -3.47
N GLU A 58 -7.48 6.77 -3.27
CA GLU A 58 -8.32 6.49 -2.09
C GLU A 58 -9.18 5.27 -2.35
N LEU A 59 -9.15 4.30 -1.43
CA LEU A 59 -9.82 3.02 -1.58
C LEU A 59 -11.00 2.97 -0.61
N ASN A 60 -12.21 3.01 -1.19
CA ASN A 60 -13.49 2.89 -0.47
C ASN A 60 -13.93 1.43 -0.36
#